data_AF-A0A2G9YPZ3-F1
#
_entry.id   AF-A0A2G9YPZ3-F1
#
_cell.length_a   1.000
_cell.length_b   1.000
_cell.length_c   1.000
_cell.angle_alpha   90.00
_cell.angle_beta   90.00
_cell.angle_gamma   90.00
#
_symmetry.space_group_name_H-M   'P 1'
#
loop_
_entity.id
_entity.type
_entity.pdbx_description
1 polymer ?
#
loop_
_entity_poly.entity_id
_entity_poly.type
_entity_poly.pdbx_seq_one_letter_code
_entity_poly.pdbx_strand_id
1 'polypeptide(L)'
;MKLKKIKLPFQIKKSILALGSQTKNTVCFAQGNFAYLSLSHPDLSAPKDFSNFERTVKYFFKKRPKIIAYDLHPEYSSTKYAFNLKPNTYHLIPVQHHHAHIASCMVENNLNNEKVIGVAFDGTGFGSDNNLWGAEFLVSNYRDF
;
A
#
# COMPACT_ATOMS: atom_id res chain seq x y z
N MET A 1 -14.57 -10.65 9.19
CA MET A 1 -14.14 -9.40 8.51
C MET A 1 -14.53 -9.51 7.04
N LYS A 2 -15.29 -8.55 6.51
CA LYS A 2 -15.64 -8.51 5.08
C LYS A 2 -14.42 -8.01 4.30
N LEU A 3 -14.04 -8.71 3.24
CA LEU A 3 -12.87 -8.39 2.41
C LEU A 3 -13.30 -8.22 0.96
N LYS A 4 -12.76 -7.22 0.26
CA LYS A 4 -12.87 -7.12 -1.21
C LYS A 4 -11.71 -7.93 -1.80
N LYS A 5 -12.04 -8.91 -2.64
CA LYS A 5 -11.06 -9.76 -3.34
C LYS A 5 -10.83 -9.23 -4.74
N ILE A 6 -9.57 -9.06 -5.13
CA ILE A 6 -9.13 -8.63 -6.46
C ILE A 6 -8.23 -9.72 -7.04
N LYS A 7 -8.47 -10.10 -8.31
CA LYS A 7 -7.57 -10.99 -9.06
C LYS A 7 -6.46 -10.15 -9.66
N LEU A 8 -5.21 -10.56 -9.45
CA LEU A 8 -4.03 -9.88 -9.98
C LEU A 8 -3.68 -10.43 -11.37
N PRO A 9 -3.16 -9.59 -12.29
CA PRO A 9 -2.68 -10.03 -13.60
C PRO A 9 -1.34 -10.78 -13.54
N PHE A 10 -0.77 -10.94 -12.35
CA PHE A 10 0.51 -11.62 -12.10
C PHE A 10 0.48 -12.41 -10.79
N GLN A 11 1.52 -13.24 -10.58
CA GLN A 11 1.67 -14.06 -9.39
C GLN A 11 2.69 -13.47 -8.41
N ILE A 12 2.23 -13.26 -7.18
CA ILE A 12 3.03 -12.86 -6.02
C ILE A 12 3.80 -14.05 -5.48
N LYS A 13 5.14 -13.96 -5.52
CA LYS A 13 6.05 -15.02 -5.03
C LYS A 13 6.16 -15.07 -3.50
N LYS A 14 6.10 -13.92 -2.83
CA LYS A 14 6.23 -13.77 -1.37
C LYS A 14 5.00 -13.00 -0.88
N SER A 15 4.27 -13.52 0.11
CA SER A 15 3.06 -12.86 0.62
C SER A 15 3.38 -11.45 1.14
N ILE A 16 2.51 -10.50 0.82
CA ILE A 16 2.70 -9.07 1.09
C ILE A 16 1.55 -8.59 1.97
N LEU A 17 1.87 -7.78 2.98
CA LEU A 17 0.91 -6.98 3.73
C LEU A 17 1.20 -5.50 3.47
N ALA A 18 0.36 -4.83 2.68
CA ALA A 18 0.47 -3.40 2.44
C ALA A 18 -0.38 -2.63 3.45
N LEU A 19 0.24 -1.66 4.14
CA LEU A 19 -0.39 -0.91 5.22
C LEU A 19 -1.15 0.32 4.74
N GLY A 20 -0.94 0.78 3.51
CA GLY A 20 -1.65 1.92 2.92
C GLY A 20 -1.23 3.31 3.46
N SER A 21 -2.02 4.32 3.08
CA SER A 21 -1.83 5.75 3.36
C SER A 21 -2.29 6.19 4.76
N GLN A 22 -2.20 7.48 5.07
CA GLN A 22 -2.73 8.07 6.31
C GLN A 22 -4.26 8.19 6.33
N THR A 23 -4.87 8.67 5.25
CA THR A 23 -6.31 8.94 5.14
C THR A 23 -6.95 8.03 4.11
N LYS A 24 -8.25 7.75 4.27
CA LYS A 24 -9.02 6.77 3.48
C LYS A 24 -8.27 5.44 3.34
N ASN A 25 -7.54 5.07 4.40
CA ASN A 25 -6.60 3.98 4.40
C ASN A 25 -7.31 2.64 4.16
N THR A 26 -6.68 1.75 3.41
CA THR A 26 -7.12 0.36 3.29
C THR A 26 -5.92 -0.56 3.41
N VAL A 27 -6.01 -1.57 4.26
CA VAL A 27 -4.96 -2.59 4.43
C VAL A 27 -5.17 -3.69 3.40
N CYS A 28 -4.11 -4.10 2.72
CA CYS A 28 -4.15 -5.13 1.71
C CYS A 28 -3.26 -6.32 2.09
N PHE A 29 -3.78 -7.54 1.98
CA PHE A 29 -2.96 -8.75 1.99
C PHE A 29 -2.96 -9.37 0.59
N ALA A 30 -1.79 -9.65 0.03
CA ALA A 30 -1.64 -10.25 -1.28
C ALA A 30 -0.85 -11.57 -1.22
N GLN A 31 -1.36 -12.61 -1.89
CA GLN A 31 -0.73 -13.92 -1.99
C GLN A 31 -1.21 -14.67 -3.24
N GLY A 32 -0.30 -15.35 -3.93
CA GLY A 32 -0.62 -16.00 -5.20
C GLY A 32 -1.03 -14.95 -6.23
N ASN A 33 -2.19 -15.12 -6.86
CA ASN A 33 -2.75 -14.18 -7.83
C ASN A 33 -3.94 -13.38 -7.26
N PHE A 34 -4.01 -13.18 -5.95
CA PHE A 34 -5.09 -12.44 -5.31
C PHE A 34 -4.60 -11.40 -4.31
N ALA A 35 -5.30 -10.28 -4.29
CA ALA A 35 -5.23 -9.24 -3.27
C ALA A 35 -6.54 -9.18 -2.49
N TYR A 36 -6.44 -9.00 -1.17
CA TYR A 36 -7.56 -8.95 -0.24
C TYR A 36 -7.53 -7.62 0.51
N LEU A 37 -8.44 -6.73 0.17
CA LEU A 37 -8.57 -5.40 0.77
C LEU A 37 -9.51 -5.44 1.97
N SER A 38 -9.13 -4.75 3.04
CA SER A 38 -9.99 -4.49 4.20
C SER A 38 -11.12 -3.50 3.87
N LEU A 39 -11.97 -3.24 4.85
CA LEU A 39 -12.77 -2.00 4.84
C LEU A 39 -11.84 -0.80 5.07
N SER A 40 -12.32 0.39 4.68
CA SER A 40 -11.55 1.62 4.84
C SER A 40 -11.45 2.05 6.31
N HIS A 41 -10.31 2.64 6.64
CA HIS A 41 -10.02 3.35 7.88
C HIS A 41 -9.93 4.85 7.54
N PRO A 42 -10.92 5.68 7.91
CA PRO A 42 -11.04 7.05 7.41
C PRO A 42 -9.82 7.93 7.67
N ASP A 43 -9.32 7.98 8.90
CA ASP A 43 -8.13 8.77 9.24
C ASP A 43 -7.35 8.11 10.38
N LEU A 44 -6.11 7.71 10.10
CA LEU A 44 -5.24 7.07 11.09
C LEU A 44 -4.69 8.04 12.15
N SER A 45 -5.05 9.33 12.10
CA SER A 45 -4.81 10.28 13.20
C SER A 45 -5.83 10.09 14.34
N ALA A 46 -7.03 9.58 14.03
CA ALA A 46 -8.08 9.36 15.00
C ALA A 46 -7.85 8.05 15.78
N PRO A 47 -7.80 8.07 17.13
CA PRO A 47 -7.48 6.88 17.93
C PRO A 47 -8.39 5.66 17.67
N LYS A 48 -9.68 5.91 17.42
CA LYS A 48 -10.66 4.85 17.11
C LYS A 48 -10.34 4.16 15.78
N ASP A 49 -10.01 4.94 14.76
CA ASP A 49 -9.70 4.42 13.42
C ASP A 49 -8.36 3.72 13.41
N PHE A 50 -7.37 4.27 14.12
CA PHE A 50 -6.08 3.61 14.32
C PHE A 50 -6.22 2.27 15.05
N SER A 51 -7.03 2.19 16.11
CA SER A 51 -7.29 0.91 16.80
C SER A 51 -7.94 -0.13 15.88
N ASN A 52 -8.85 0.30 14.99
CA ASN A 52 -9.44 -0.59 13.98
C ASN A 52 -8.41 -1.03 12.93
N PHE A 53 -7.56 -0.11 12.47
CA PHE A 53 -6.43 -0.42 11.58
C PHE A 53 -5.51 -1.46 12.22
N GLU A 54 -5.11 -1.30 13.48
CA GLU A 54 -4.27 -2.26 14.18
C GLU A 54 -4.90 -3.66 14.25
N ARG A 55 -6.22 -3.74 14.49
CA ARG A 55 -6.95 -5.02 14.48
C ARG A 55 -6.90 -5.67 13.09
N THR A 56 -7.09 -4.89 12.02
CA THR A 56 -6.97 -5.35 10.63
C THR A 56 -5.56 -5.86 10.32
N VAL A 57 -4.53 -5.08 10.69
CA VAL A 57 -3.14 -5.45 10.46
C VAL A 57 -2.79 -6.72 11.24
N LYS A 58 -3.15 -6.81 12.52
CA LYS A 58 -2.94 -8.03 13.34
C LYS A 58 -3.65 -9.25 12.75
N TYR A 59 -4.85 -9.09 12.19
CA TYR A 59 -5.56 -10.17 11.51
C TYR A 59 -4.76 -10.71 10.31
N PHE A 60 -4.27 -9.83 9.44
CA PHE A 60 -3.48 -10.27 8.28
C PHE A 60 -2.07 -10.73 8.66
N PHE A 61 -1.48 -10.15 9.71
CA PHE A 61 -0.15 -10.51 10.20
C PHE A 61 -0.07 -11.98 10.67
N LYS A 62 -1.18 -12.54 11.18
CA LYS A 62 -1.29 -13.99 11.50
C LYS A 62 -1.02 -14.90 10.29
N LYS A 63 -1.18 -14.40 9.06
CA LYS A 63 -0.84 -15.12 7.81
C LYS A 63 0.66 -15.12 7.50
N ARG A 64 1.49 -14.55 8.39
CA ARG A 64 2.96 -14.51 8.29
C ARG A 64 3.44 -13.92 6.95
N PRO A 65 3.07 -12.67 6.61
CA PRO A 65 3.57 -12.01 5.42
C PRO A 65 5.10 -11.98 5.44
N LYS A 66 5.71 -12.09 4.25
CA LYS A 66 7.17 -12.02 4.07
C LYS A 66 7.64 -10.61 3.75
N ILE A 67 6.73 -9.76 3.31
CA ILE A 67 6.96 -8.36 2.98
C ILE A 67 5.87 -7.53 3.64
N ILE A 68 6.26 -6.39 4.21
CA ILE A 68 5.33 -5.34 4.61
C ILE A 68 5.63 -4.12 3.75
N ALA A 69 4.63 -3.70 2.97
CA ALA A 69 4.72 -2.50 2.15
C ALA A 69 4.08 -1.31 2.88
N TYR A 70 4.71 -0.15 2.82
CA TYR A 70 4.26 1.06 3.50
C TYR A 70 4.54 2.30 2.63
N ASP A 71 3.85 3.39 2.91
CA ASP A 71 4.01 4.65 2.19
C ASP A 71 5.39 5.30 2.48
N LEU A 72 5.99 5.97 1.52
CA LEU A 72 7.25 6.69 1.72
C LEU A 72 7.18 7.78 2.79
N HIS A 73 5.99 8.34 3.07
CA HIS A 73 5.86 9.43 4.04
C HIS A 73 6.28 8.97 5.46
N PRO A 74 7.35 9.53 6.04
CA PRO A 74 7.91 9.05 7.31
C PRO A 74 6.96 9.28 8.50
N GLU A 75 6.20 10.36 8.45
CA GLU A 75 5.30 10.75 9.55
C GLU A 75 3.94 10.04 9.57
N TYR A 76 3.60 9.24 8.56
CA TYR A 76 2.32 8.52 8.55
C TYR A 76 2.23 7.52 9.70
N SER A 77 1.06 7.45 10.33
CA SER A 77 0.76 6.48 11.39
C SER A 77 0.94 5.05 10.89
N SER A 78 0.57 4.75 9.63
CA SER A 78 0.79 3.45 9.00
C SER A 78 2.28 3.13 8.81
N THR A 79 3.08 4.11 8.41
CA THR A 79 4.54 4.00 8.24
C THR A 79 5.23 3.76 9.57
N LYS A 80 4.96 4.59 10.59
CA LYS A 80 5.47 4.40 11.96
C LYS A 80 5.05 3.03 12.52
N TYR A 81 3.84 2.59 12.24
CA TYR A 81 3.38 1.25 12.63
C TYR A 81 4.21 0.14 11.97
N ALA A 82 4.57 0.27 10.68
CA ALA A 82 5.41 -0.69 9.97
C ALA A 82 6.74 -0.95 10.69
N PHE A 83 7.39 0.12 11.16
CA PHE A 83 8.66 0.05 11.90
C PHE A 83 8.51 -0.49 13.32
N ASN A 84 7.34 -0.32 13.95
CA ASN A 84 7.06 -0.87 15.28
C ASN A 84 6.71 -2.36 15.27
N LEU A 85 6.33 -2.90 14.11
CA LEU A 85 6.26 -4.35 13.95
C LEU A 85 7.70 -4.89 14.05
N LYS A 86 7.92 -5.99 14.80
CA LYS A 86 9.27 -6.54 15.04
C LYS A 86 9.91 -7.15 13.77
N PRO A 87 11.03 -6.62 13.25
CA PRO A 87 11.51 -6.85 11.88
C PRO A 87 12.17 -8.22 11.60
N ASN A 88 12.24 -9.14 12.57
CA ASN A 88 13.03 -10.37 12.37
C ASN A 88 12.38 -11.42 11.45
N THR A 89 11.18 -11.16 10.90
CA THR A 89 10.42 -12.17 10.14
C THR A 89 9.92 -11.72 8.76
N TYR A 90 10.16 -10.47 8.36
CA TYR A 90 9.73 -9.90 7.07
C TYR A 90 10.63 -8.75 6.62
N HIS A 91 10.53 -8.38 5.35
CA HIS A 91 11.19 -7.20 4.79
C HIS A 91 10.22 -6.01 4.72
N LEU A 92 10.70 -4.83 5.11
CA LEU A 92 9.99 -3.57 4.92
C LEU A 92 10.31 -3.03 3.52
N ILE A 93 9.29 -2.70 2.72
CA ILE A 93 9.45 -2.09 1.39
C ILE A 93 8.66 -0.77 1.35
N PRO A 94 9.32 0.38 1.19
CA PRO A 94 8.62 1.63 0.96
C PRO A 94 8.05 1.68 -0.47
N VAL A 95 6.91 2.35 -0.63
CA VAL A 95 6.25 2.59 -1.92
C VAL A 95 5.87 4.06 -2.02
N GLN A 96 6.19 4.70 -3.14
CA GLN A 96 5.86 6.10 -3.37
C GLN A 96 4.35 6.26 -3.61
N HIS A 97 3.76 7.33 -3.06
CA HIS A 97 2.31 7.53 -3.03
C HIS A 97 1.66 7.58 -4.43
N HIS A 98 2.19 8.41 -5.32
CA HIS A 98 1.72 8.60 -6.70
C HIS A 98 1.94 7.33 -7.56
N HIS A 99 3.06 6.64 -7.36
CA HIS A 99 3.35 5.33 -7.94
C HIS A 99 2.31 4.29 -7.51
N ALA A 100 1.93 4.26 -6.22
CA ALA A 100 0.89 3.37 -5.72
C ALA A 100 -0.48 3.66 -6.37
N HIS A 101 -0.84 4.92 -6.58
CA HIS A 101 -2.06 5.30 -7.31
C HIS A 101 -2.04 4.74 -8.74
N ILE A 102 -0.97 4.97 -9.49
CA ILE A 102 -0.82 4.50 -10.88
C ILE A 102 -0.85 2.97 -10.94
N ALA A 103 -0.08 2.29 -10.08
CA ALA A 103 -0.04 0.84 -10.01
C ALA A 103 -1.41 0.23 -9.66
N SER A 104 -2.19 0.88 -8.79
CA SER A 104 -3.54 0.42 -8.47
C SER A 104 -4.48 0.47 -9.68
N CYS A 105 -4.40 1.54 -10.48
CA CYS A 105 -5.15 1.71 -11.72
C CYS A 105 -4.74 0.68 -12.78
N MET A 106 -3.44 0.41 -12.91
CA MET A 106 -2.93 -0.65 -13.80
C MET A 106 -3.51 -2.03 -13.44
N VAL A 107 -3.57 -2.37 -12.15
CA VAL A 107 -4.16 -3.63 -11.69
C VAL A 107 -5.65 -3.72 -12.04
N GLU A 108 -6.42 -2.65 -11.79
CA GLU A 108 -7.86 -2.64 -12.10
C GLU A 108 -8.15 -2.79 -13.60
N ASN A 109 -7.23 -2.34 -14.46
CA ASN A 109 -7.32 -2.45 -15.92
C ASN A 109 -6.63 -3.70 -16.48
N ASN A 110 -6.24 -4.67 -15.64
CA ASN A 110 -5.58 -5.93 -16.02
C ASN A 110 -4.29 -5.74 -16.84
N LEU A 111 -3.57 -4.64 -16.60
CA LEU A 111 -2.27 -4.42 -17.20
C LEU A 111 -1.23 -5.34 -16.57
N ASN A 112 -0.29 -5.82 -17.40
CA ASN A 112 0.90 -6.53 -16.94
C ASN A 112 1.95 -5.51 -16.50
N ASN A 113 3.24 -5.86 -16.57
CA ASN A 113 4.32 -4.96 -16.18
C ASN A 113 4.84 -4.10 -17.34
N GLU A 114 3.95 -3.65 -18.24
CA GLU A 114 4.34 -2.67 -19.26
C GLU A 114 4.57 -1.28 -18.64
N LYS A 115 5.39 -0.46 -19.31
CA LYS A 115 5.57 0.94 -18.94
C LYS A 115 4.39 1.77 -19.44
N VAL A 116 3.87 2.62 -18.59
CA VAL A 116 2.80 3.58 -18.89
C VAL A 116 3.23 4.99 -18.53
N ILE A 117 2.61 5.98 -19.16
CA ILE A 117 2.61 7.34 -18.62
C ILE A 117 1.42 7.44 -17.68
N GLY A 118 1.68 7.52 -16.38
CA GLY A 118 0.68 7.70 -15.35
C GLY A 118 0.56 9.17 -14.96
N VAL A 119 -0.67 9.64 -14.81
CA VAL A 119 -0.98 10.99 -14.33
C VAL A 119 -1.61 10.84 -12.95
N ALA A 120 -0.93 11.34 -11.91
CA ALA A 120 -1.33 11.15 -10.52
C ALA A 120 -1.59 12.51 -9.87
N PHE A 121 -2.86 12.92 -9.85
CA PHE A 121 -3.31 14.19 -9.30
C PHE A 121 -4.13 13.93 -8.03
N ASP A 122 -3.65 14.44 -6.90
CA ASP A 122 -4.34 14.32 -5.61
C ASP A 122 -4.14 15.59 -4.75
N GLY A 123 -4.23 15.46 -3.42
CA GLY A 123 -3.97 16.57 -2.51
C GLY A 123 -2.48 16.75 -2.25
N THR A 124 -1.89 15.81 -1.51
CA THR A 124 -0.46 15.82 -1.16
C THR A 124 0.04 14.39 -0.98
N GLY A 125 1.18 14.07 -1.60
CA GLY A 125 1.95 12.85 -1.35
C GLY A 125 3.43 13.17 -1.14
N PHE A 126 4.13 12.38 -0.35
CA PHE A 126 5.57 12.55 -0.15
C PHE A 126 6.34 12.12 -1.40
N GLY A 127 7.05 13.07 -2.01
CA GLY A 127 7.92 12.86 -3.16
C GLY A 127 9.20 12.12 -2.80
N SER A 128 9.82 11.47 -3.79
CA SER A 128 11.11 10.81 -3.62
C SER A 128 12.30 11.79 -3.48
N ASP A 129 12.05 13.07 -3.73
CA ASP A 129 12.97 14.20 -3.60
C ASP A 129 12.76 15.00 -2.30
N ASN A 130 11.99 14.46 -1.36
CA ASN A 130 11.57 15.09 -0.09
C ASN A 130 10.67 16.33 -0.25
N ASN A 131 10.10 16.58 -1.43
CA ASN A 131 9.06 17.59 -1.61
C ASN A 131 7.66 16.99 -1.49
N LEU A 132 6.66 17.84 -1.33
CA LEU A 132 5.26 17.44 -1.49
C LEU A 132 4.91 17.45 -2.98
N TRP A 133 4.39 16.33 -3.46
CA TRP A 133 3.87 16.15 -4.80
C TRP A 133 2.33 16.16 -4.75
N GLY A 134 1.70 16.32 -5.90
CA GLY A 134 0.23 16.26 -6.01
C GLY A 134 -0.31 16.44 -7.43
N ALA A 135 0.55 16.63 -8.43
CA ALA A 135 0.16 16.81 -9.82
C ALA A 135 1.22 16.27 -10.80
N GLU A 136 1.52 14.98 -10.69
CA GLU A 136 2.71 14.40 -11.34
C GLU A 136 2.40 13.63 -12.62
N PHE A 137 3.36 13.66 -13.56
CA PHE A 137 3.44 12.78 -14.71
C PHE A 137 4.62 11.82 -14.52
N LEU A 138 4.36 10.52 -14.46
CA LEU A 138 5.39 9.50 -14.18
C LEU A 138 5.43 8.44 -15.30
N VAL A 139 6.63 8.00 -15.68
CA VAL A 139 6.80 6.84 -16.57
C VAL A 139 6.96 5.60 -15.72
N SER A 140 5.86 4.90 -15.44
CA SER A 140 5.80 3.88 -14.40
C SER A 140 5.46 2.48 -14.90
N ASN A 141 5.93 1.46 -14.18
CA ASN A 141 5.39 0.10 -14.19
C ASN A 141 5.26 -0.41 -12.74
N TYR A 142 5.00 -1.70 -12.49
CA TYR A 142 4.85 -2.19 -11.10
C TYR A 142 6.15 -2.19 -10.27
N ARG A 143 7.31 -1.97 -10.87
CA ARG A 143 8.62 -2.00 -10.21
C ARG A 143 9.21 -0.62 -9.97
N ASP A 144 8.99 0.33 -10.88
CA ASP A 144 9.63 1.64 -10.87
C ASP A 144 8.75 2.74 -11.52
N PHE A 145 9.21 3.98 -11.38
CA PHE A 145 8.67 5.19 -12.00
C PHE A 145 9.79 6.19 -12.32
#